data_AF-A0A933R718-F1
#
_entry.id   AF-A0A933R718-F1
#
_cell.length_a   1.000
_cell.length_b   1.000
_cell.length_c   1.000
_cell.angle_alpha   90.00
_cell.angle_beta   90.00
_cell.angle_gamma   90.00
#
_symmetry.space_group_name_H-M   'P 1'
#
loop_
_entity.id
_entity.type
_entity.pdbx_description
1 polymer ?
#
loop_
_entity_poly.entity_id
_entity_poly.type
_entity_poly.pdbx_seq_one_letter_code
_entity_poly.pdbx_strand_id
1 'polypeptide(L)' 'MTELLRFATAGSVDDGKSTLIGRLLFDSKQIFQDQWDSVERVSRERGEGYTNLALLTDGLRAEREQGITI' A
#
# COMPACT_ATOMS: atom_id res chain seq x y z
N MET A 1 17.74 -18.60 9.99
CA MET A 1 17.76 -18.27 8.56
C MET A 1 16.46 -17.56 8.26
N THR A 2 16.51 -16.32 7.79
CA THR A 2 15.33 -15.60 7.32
C THR A 2 15.13 -16.01 5.87
N GLU A 3 14.15 -16.86 5.61
CA GLU A 3 13.81 -17.30 4.25
C GLU A 3 13.06 -16.17 3.53
N LEU A 4 13.44 -15.89 2.28
CA LEU A 4 12.78 -14.89 1.45
C LEU A 4 11.44 -15.44 0.96
N LEU A 5 10.33 -14.84 1.43
CA LEU A 5 9.00 -15.13 0.89
C LEU A 5 8.72 -14.23 -0.34
N ARG A 6 8.52 -14.85 -1.50
CA ARG A 6 7.98 -14.17 -2.69
C ARG A 6 6.48 -14.39 -2.73
N PHE A 7 5.72 -13.30 -2.79
CA PHE A 7 4.26 -13.32 -2.73
C PHE A 7 3.68 -12.46 -3.85
N ALA A 8 2.55 -12.90 -4.42
CA ALA A 8 1.79 -12.17 -5.41
C ALA A 8 0.29 -12.43 -5.20
N THR A 9 -0.55 -11.41 -5.42
CA THR A 9 -2.01 -11.53 -5.38
C THR A 9 -2.60 -11.40 -6.78
N ALA A 10 -3.58 -12.23 -7.12
CA ALA A 10 -4.34 -12.14 -8.38
C ALA A 10 -5.85 -12.27 -8.09
N GLY A 11 -6.69 -11.70 -8.97
CA GLY A 11 -8.13 -11.58 -8.77
C GLY A 11 -8.73 -10.40 -9.54
N SER A 12 -10.06 -10.35 -9.64
CA SER A 12 -10.84 -9.32 -10.32
C SER A 12 -10.64 -7.93 -9.73
N VAL A 13 -11.00 -6.89 -10.47
CA VAL A 13 -11.12 -5.52 -9.94
C VAL A 13 -12.04 -5.56 -8.71
N ASP A 14 -11.69 -4.78 -7.68
CA ASP A 14 -12.39 -4.68 -6.39
C ASP A 14 -12.33 -5.89 -5.43
N ASP A 15 -11.62 -6.98 -5.78
CA ASP A 15 -11.38 -8.13 -4.88
C ASP A 15 -10.45 -7.81 -3.68
N GLY A 16 -10.08 -6.54 -3.45
CA GLY A 16 -9.29 -6.14 -2.27
C GLY A 16 -7.80 -6.52 -2.30
N LYS A 17 -7.24 -6.89 -3.45
CA LYS A 17 -5.81 -7.25 -3.62
C LYS A 17 -4.85 -6.20 -3.06
N SER A 18 -5.05 -4.93 -3.44
CA SER A 18 -4.25 -3.80 -2.97
C SER A 18 -4.37 -3.59 -1.46
N THR A 19 -5.58 -3.76 -0.92
CA THR A 19 -5.84 -3.68 0.52
C THR A 19 -5.11 -4.79 1.28
N LEU A 20 -5.08 -6.02 0.74
CA LEU A 20 -4.36 -7.14 1.34
C LEU A 20 -2.84 -6.89 1.37
N ILE A 21 -2.26 -6.44 0.25
CA ILE A 21 -0.83 -6.09 0.20
C ILE A 21 -0.52 -4.96 1.20
N GLY A 22 -1.32 -3.88 1.18
CA GLY A 22 -1.17 -2.77 2.13
C GLY A 22 -1.26 -3.22 3.59
N ARG A 23 -2.14 -4.18 3.89
CA ARG A 23 -2.26 -4.76 5.23
C ARG A 23 -1.03 -5.56 5.64
N LEU A 24 -0.47 -6.38 4.75
CA LEU A 24 0.75 -7.12 5.01
C LEU A 24 1.94 -6.18 5.27
N LEU A 25 2.06 -5.10 4.49
CA LEU A 25 3.09 -4.07 4.71
C LEU A 25 2.94 -3.38 6.07
N PHE A 26 1.70 -3.07 6.46
CA PHE A 26 1.39 -2.47 7.75
C PHE A 26 1.73 -3.40 8.92
N ASP A 27 1.23 -4.63 8.89
CA ASP A 27 1.41 -5.60 9.97
C ASP A 27 2.88 -6.04 10.12
N SER A 28 3.65 -6.03 9.01
CA SER A 28 5.10 -6.31 9.01
C SER A 28 5.97 -5.14 9.47
N LYS A 29 5.36 -3.99 9.81
CA LYS A 29 6.03 -2.74 10.21
C LYS A 29 7.06 -2.27 9.18
N GLN A 30 6.75 -2.48 7.89
CA GLN A 30 7.61 -2.10 6.76
C GLN A 30 7.22 -0.76 6.13
N ILE A 31 6.29 -0.03 6.73
CA ILE A 31 5.83 1.28 6.23
C ILE A 31 6.59 2.38 6.97
N PHE A 32 7.20 3.29 6.22
CA PHE A 32 7.84 4.48 6.79
C PHE A 32 6.78 5.50 7.25
N GLN A 33 7.12 6.30 8.27
CA GLN A 33 6.14 7.20 8.90
C GLN A 33 5.59 8.26 7.93
N ASP A 34 6.44 8.80 7.06
CA ASP A 34 6.04 9.76 6.02
C ASP A 34 5.06 9.17 5.01
N GLN A 35 5.27 7.91 4.60
CA GLN A 35 4.33 7.18 3.75
C GLN A 35 3.00 6.96 4.48
N TRP A 36 3.05 6.58 5.76
CA TRP A 36 1.87 6.42 6.60
C TRP A 36 1.06 7.72 6.69
N ASP A 37 1.73 8.83 7.01
CA ASP A 37 1.10 10.15 7.15
C ASP A 37 0.46 10.61 5.83
N SER A 38 1.12 10.34 4.70
CA SER A 38 0.57 10.62 3.37
C SER A 38 -0.71 9.83 3.09
N VAL A 39 -0.71 8.53 3.40
CA VAL A 39 -1.89 7.65 3.21
C VAL A 39 -3.04 8.08 4.11
N GLU A 40 -2.77 8.39 5.37
CA GLU A 40 -3.78 8.92 6.30
C GLU A 40 -4.39 10.24 5.80
N ARG A 41 -3.54 11.18 5.38
CA ARG A 41 -3.99 12.46 4.84
C ARG A 41 -4.90 12.28 3.62
N VAL A 42 -4.46 11.50 2.64
CA VAL A 42 -5.24 11.26 1.41
C VAL A 42 -6.54 10.54 1.71
N SER A 43 -6.55 9.59 2.65
CA SER A 43 -7.79 8.92 3.08
C SER A 43 -8.79 9.90 3.68
N ARG A 44 -8.32 10.83 4.53
CA ARG A 44 -9.16 11.90 5.10
C ARG A 44 -9.65 12.88 4.03
N GLU A 45 -8.81 13.27 3.08
CA GLU A 45 -9.19 14.14 1.95
C GLU A 45 -10.26 13.51 1.07
N ARG A 46 -10.28 12.18 0.95
CA ARG A 46 -11.33 11.41 0.27
C ARG A 46 -12.60 11.22 1.11
N GLY A 47 -12.60 11.67 2.36
CA GLY A 47 -13.74 11.53 3.29
C GLY A 47 -13.90 10.12 3.87
N GLU A 48 -12.85 9.29 3.83
CA GLU A 48 -12.88 7.93 4.37
C GLU A 48 -12.79 7.96 5.90
N GLY A 49 -13.58 7.11 6.58
CA GLY A 49 -13.58 6.97 8.04
C GLY A 49 -12.42 6.14 8.60
N TYR A 50 -11.53 5.65 7.73
CA TYR A 50 -10.39 4.80 8.07
C TYR A 50 -9.22 5.07 7.12
N THR A 51 -8.02 4.64 7.51
CA THR A 51 -6.83 4.73 6.67
C THR A 51 -6.87 3.70 5.55
N ASN A 52 -6.94 4.15 4.30
CA ASN A 52 -7.07 3.31 3.12
C ASN A 52 -5.72 2.69 2.72
N LEU A 53 -5.47 1.46 3.17
CA LEU A 53 -4.22 0.76 2.91
C LEU A 53 -3.97 0.45 1.43
N ALA A 54 -4.99 0.47 0.57
CA ALA A 54 -4.79 0.28 -0.87
C ALA A 54 -3.92 1.38 -1.49
N LEU A 55 -3.93 2.59 -0.91
CA LEU A 55 -3.16 3.74 -1.38
C LEU A 55 -1.64 3.51 -1.32
N LEU A 56 -1.17 2.63 -0.44
CA LEU A 56 0.24 2.24 -0.34
C LEU A 56 0.74 1.62 -1.66
N THR A 57 -0.12 0.84 -2.31
CA THR A 57 0.24 0.18 -3.59
C THR A 57 0.07 1.09 -4.79
N ASP A 58 -0.87 2.05 -4.71
CA ASP A 58 -1.08 3.04 -5.77
C ASP A 58 0.11 4.01 -5.89
N GLY A 59 0.70 4.41 -4.76
CA GLY A 59 1.93 5.23 -4.73
C GLY A 59 3.09 4.54 -5.46
N LEU A 60 3.36 3.27 -5.14
CA LEU A 60 4.40 2.46 -5.80
C LEU A 60 4.17 2.30 -7.31
N ARG A 61 2.91 2.24 -7.73
CA ARG A 61 2.56 2.18 -9.15
C ARG A 61 2.81 3.53 -9.83
N ALA A 62 2.38 4.63 -9.22
CA ALA A 62 2.58 5.97 -9.75
C ALA A 62 4.07 6.32 -9.89
N GLU A 63 4.90 5.93 -8.92
CA GLU A 63 6.36 6.09 -8.98
C GLU A 63 6.96 5.33 -10.16
N ARG A 64 6.57 4.06 -10.34
CA ARG A 64 7.00 3.26 -11.50
C ARG A 64 6.58 3.87 -12.83
N GLU A 65 5.37 4.41 -12.92
CA GLU A 65 4.88 5.11 -14.12
C GLU A 65 5.66 6.40 -14.40
N GLN A 66 6.19 7.05 -13.36
CA GLN A 66 7.04 8.23 -13.45
C GLN A 66 8.55 7.90 -13.58
N GLY A 67 8.94 6.62 -13.52
CA GLY A 67 10.33 6.18 -13.59
C GLY A 67 11.16 6.54 -12.36
N ILE A 68 10.52 6.78 -11.22
CA ILE A 68 11.16 7.06 -9.94
C ILE A 68 10.96 5.87 -8.98
N THR A 69 11.81 5.77 -7.96
CA THR A 69 11.69 4.81 -6.85
C THR A 69 12.15 5.54 -5.61
N ILE A 70 11.41 5.41 -4.50
CA ILE A 70 11.85 5.94 -3.20
C ILE A 70 13.04 5.13 -2.67
#